data_AF-A0A2T4RXQ3-F1
#
_entry.id   AF-A0A2T4RXQ3-F1
#
_cell.length_a   1.000
_cell.length_b   1.000
_cell.length_c   1.000
_cell.angle_alpha   90.00
_cell.angle_beta   90.00
_cell.angle_gamma   90.00
#
_symmetry.space_group_name_H-M   'P 1'
#
loop_
_entity.id
_entity.type
_entity.pdbx_description
1 polymer ?
#
loop_
_entity_poly.entity_id
_entity_poly.type
_entity_poly.pdbx_seq_one_letter_code
_entity_poly.pdbx_strand_id
1 'polypeptide(L)'
;VDPEIRVFKGKAICVDSHGESVEAIDNHTVREGHVVVIRYEGPKGGPGMPEMLAPTSSIVGRGLGKDVALITDGRFSGATRGIAVGHISPEAASGGPTGLIRDGDEIIIDLTNRTLDVDVSAEEMNKRKTEV
;
A
#
# COMPACT_ATOMS: atom_id res chain seq x y z
N VAL A 1 12.61 8.81 1.45
CA VAL A 1 11.62 9.29 2.44
C VAL A 1 12.16 10.55 3.10
N ASP A 2 11.30 11.51 3.41
CA ASP A 2 11.71 12.70 4.17
C ASP A 2 12.25 12.27 5.57
N PRO A 3 13.42 12.76 6.03
CA PRO A 3 14.02 12.36 7.31
C PRO A 3 13.17 12.65 8.55
N GLU A 4 12.21 13.58 8.46
CA GLU A 4 11.31 13.93 9.57
C GLU A 4 10.21 12.88 9.78
N ILE A 5 9.92 12.07 8.76
CA ILE A 5 8.88 11.04 8.81
C ILE A 5 9.43 9.82 9.55
N ARG A 6 9.07 9.71 10.84
CA ARG A 6 9.42 8.56 11.71
C ARG A 6 8.31 7.52 11.76
N VAL A 7 7.06 7.97 11.81
CA VAL A 7 5.86 7.14 11.84
C VAL A 7 4.83 7.80 10.92
N PHE A 8 4.19 7.01 10.08
CA PHE A 8 3.07 7.44 9.26
C PHE A 8 1.84 6.62 9.63
N LYS A 9 0.69 7.28 9.78
CA LYS A 9 -0.61 6.65 9.99
C LYS A 9 -1.56 7.14 8.93
N GLY A 10 -2.31 6.22 8.31
CA GLY A 10 -3.30 6.62 7.34
C GLY A 10 -4.37 5.56 7.11
N LYS A 11 -5.44 5.98 6.42
CA LYS A 11 -6.57 5.12 6.07
C LYS A 11 -6.31 4.41 4.75
N ALA A 12 -6.56 3.11 4.71
CA ALA A 12 -6.36 2.28 3.53
C ALA A 12 -7.29 2.72 2.38
N ILE A 13 -6.73 2.79 1.18
CA ILE A 13 -7.44 2.76 -0.10
C ILE A 13 -6.89 1.55 -0.86
N CYS A 14 -7.70 0.51 -0.97
CA CYS A 14 -7.34 -0.76 -1.57
C CYS A 14 -7.62 -0.73 -3.07
N VAL A 15 -6.63 -1.14 -3.85
CA VAL A 15 -6.70 -1.31 -5.31
C VAL A 15 -6.01 -2.60 -5.69
N ASP A 16 -6.46 -3.25 -6.75
CA ASP A 16 -6.01 -4.60 -7.11
C ASP A 16 -5.13 -4.62 -8.36
N SER A 17 -4.76 -3.44 -8.87
CA SER A 17 -3.79 -3.31 -9.95
C SER A 17 -3.04 -1.98 -9.93
N HIS A 18 -1.92 -1.94 -10.64
CA HIS A 18 -1.21 -0.72 -10.98
C HIS A 18 -2.14 0.32 -11.60
N GLY A 19 -2.94 -0.06 -12.60
CA GLY A 19 -3.79 0.87 -13.35
C GLY A 19 -4.81 1.58 -12.44
N GLU A 20 -5.49 0.81 -11.59
CA GLU A 20 -6.43 1.34 -10.59
C GLU A 20 -5.75 2.28 -9.60
N SER A 21 -4.51 1.97 -9.19
CA SER A 21 -3.77 2.85 -8.28
C SER A 21 -3.50 4.22 -8.90
N VAL A 22 -3.12 4.27 -10.19
CA VAL A 22 -2.90 5.52 -10.91
C VAL A 22 -4.22 6.27 -11.08
N GLU A 23 -5.28 5.57 -11.47
CA GLU A 23 -6.61 6.18 -11.62
C GLU A 23 -7.12 6.79 -10.32
N ALA A 24 -7.02 6.08 -9.19
CA ALA A 24 -7.44 6.56 -7.88
C ALA A 24 -6.63 7.78 -7.42
N ILE A 25 -5.37 7.89 -7.83
CA ILE A 25 -4.54 9.06 -7.59
C ILE A 25 -4.98 10.22 -8.50
N ASP A 26 -5.14 9.99 -9.79
CA ASP A 26 -5.41 11.05 -10.76
C ASP A 26 -6.84 11.61 -10.62
N ASN A 27 -7.81 10.79 -10.21
CA ASN A 27 -9.20 11.20 -10.00
C ASN A 27 -9.48 11.82 -8.60
N HIS A 28 -8.45 12.04 -7.79
CA HIS A 28 -8.54 12.62 -6.44
C HIS A 28 -9.28 11.79 -5.39
N THR A 29 -9.47 10.48 -5.62
CA THR A 29 -9.90 9.54 -4.58
C THR A 29 -8.83 9.45 -3.49
N VAL A 30 -7.55 9.39 -3.88
CA VAL A 30 -6.42 9.45 -2.95
C VAL A 30 -6.17 10.89 -2.49
N ARG A 31 -6.11 11.08 -1.16
CA ARG A 31 -5.97 12.35 -0.45
C ARG A 31 -4.94 12.22 0.66
N GLU A 32 -4.53 13.35 1.22
CA GLU A 32 -3.68 13.41 2.41
C GLU A 32 -4.23 12.51 3.54
N GLY A 33 -3.32 11.79 4.20
CA GLY A 33 -3.65 10.83 5.25
C GLY A 33 -4.08 9.45 4.75
N HIS A 34 -3.97 9.16 3.45
CA HIS A 34 -4.27 7.84 2.91
C HIS A 34 -3.02 6.95 2.80
N VAL A 35 -3.25 5.64 2.87
CA VAL A 35 -2.30 4.59 2.49
C VAL A 35 -2.89 3.83 1.32
N VAL A 36 -2.29 3.95 0.13
CA VAL A 36 -2.72 3.20 -1.05
C VAL A 36 -2.16 1.79 -0.96
N VAL A 37 -3.03 0.80 -0.91
CA VAL A 37 -2.69 -0.62 -0.81
C VAL A 37 -2.90 -1.26 -2.18
N ILE A 38 -1.81 -1.50 -2.90
CA ILE A 38 -1.82 -2.10 -4.24
C ILE A 38 -1.56 -3.60 -4.09
N ARG A 39 -2.61 -4.40 -4.30
CA ARG A 39 -2.61 -5.85 -4.05
C ARG A 39 -2.52 -6.61 -5.36
N TYR A 40 -2.20 -7.90 -5.26
CA TYR A 40 -2.16 -8.84 -6.39
C TYR A 40 -1.13 -8.47 -7.45
N GLU A 41 -0.09 -7.70 -7.10
CA GLU A 41 1.03 -7.35 -7.98
C GLU A 41 2.28 -8.19 -7.64
N GLY A 42 2.14 -9.16 -6.72
CA GLY A 42 3.18 -10.11 -6.33
C GLY A 42 3.57 -11.13 -7.42
N PRO A 43 4.46 -12.09 -7.11
CA PRO A 43 4.99 -13.01 -8.11
C PRO A 43 3.92 -13.91 -8.74
N LYS A 44 2.85 -14.28 -8.00
CA LYS A 44 1.74 -15.06 -8.55
C LYS A 44 0.59 -14.18 -9.01
N GLY A 45 0.25 -13.14 -8.25
CA GLY A 45 -0.87 -12.26 -8.57
C GLY A 45 -0.66 -11.50 -9.88
N GLY A 46 0.53 -10.88 -10.02
CA GLY A 46 0.85 -9.95 -11.10
C GLY A 46 0.76 -10.55 -12.51
N PRO A 47 1.19 -11.79 -12.76
CA PRO A 47 2.34 -12.55 -12.24
C PRO A 47 3.72 -11.94 -12.57
N GLY A 48 4.79 -12.50 -12.00
CA GLY A 48 6.18 -12.11 -12.30
C GLY A 48 6.64 -10.84 -11.59
N MET A 49 5.82 -10.28 -10.70
CA MET A 49 6.14 -9.09 -9.90
C MET A 49 6.60 -7.91 -10.77
N PRO A 50 5.71 -7.33 -11.59
CA PRO A 50 6.05 -6.21 -12.46
C PRO A 50 6.53 -5.00 -11.63
N GLU A 51 7.43 -4.22 -12.21
CA GLU A 51 7.93 -3.00 -11.56
C GLU A 51 6.97 -1.82 -11.79
N MET A 52 6.64 -1.10 -10.72
CA MET A 52 5.74 0.06 -10.77
C MET A 52 6.50 1.36 -10.45
N LEU A 53 6.39 2.34 -11.35
CA LEU A 53 6.94 3.71 -11.13
C LEU A 53 5.83 4.77 -11.10
N ALA A 54 4.80 4.62 -11.93
CA ALA A 54 3.78 5.65 -12.13
C ALA A 54 3.05 6.06 -10.82
N PRO A 55 2.62 5.14 -9.93
CA PRO A 55 1.85 5.52 -8.73
C PRO A 55 2.65 6.46 -7.80
N THR A 56 3.93 6.16 -7.60
CA THR A 56 4.83 6.98 -6.79
C THR A 56 5.08 8.35 -7.43
N SER A 57 5.16 8.39 -8.77
CA SER A 57 5.40 9.62 -9.54
C SER A 57 4.16 10.52 -9.53
N SER A 58 2.96 9.96 -9.67
CA SER A 58 1.69 10.69 -9.60
C SER A 58 1.47 11.30 -8.20
N ILE A 59 1.74 10.56 -7.12
CA ILE A 59 1.65 11.10 -5.74
C ILE A 59 2.57 12.30 -5.53
N VAL A 60 3.83 12.19 -5.95
CA VAL A 60 4.80 13.28 -5.80
C VAL A 60 4.45 14.46 -6.71
N GLY A 61 4.00 14.21 -7.94
CA GLY A 61 3.54 15.24 -8.86
C GLY A 61 2.35 16.04 -8.34
N ARG A 62 1.49 15.41 -7.51
CA ARG A 62 0.39 16.06 -6.80
C ARG A 62 0.81 16.77 -5.50
N GLY A 63 2.10 16.72 -5.14
CA GLY A 63 2.62 17.33 -3.91
C GLY A 63 2.36 16.51 -2.64
N LEU A 64 1.81 15.30 -2.74
CA LEU A 64 1.39 14.46 -1.61
C LEU A 64 2.49 13.51 -1.11
N GLY A 65 3.74 13.73 -1.50
CA GLY A 65 4.85 12.79 -1.25
C GLY A 65 5.21 12.59 0.24
N LYS A 66 4.76 13.47 1.13
CA LYS A 66 4.91 13.31 2.59
C LYS A 66 3.61 12.87 3.28
N ASP A 67 2.49 12.97 2.56
CA ASP A 67 1.14 12.95 3.12
C ASP A 67 0.39 11.67 2.74
N VAL A 68 0.93 10.91 1.79
CA VAL A 68 0.38 9.64 1.31
C VAL A 68 1.49 8.59 1.28
N ALA A 69 1.16 7.39 1.75
CA ALA A 69 2.01 6.23 1.60
C ALA A 69 1.46 5.26 0.55
N LEU A 70 2.37 4.51 -0.09
CA LEU A 70 2.05 3.42 -1.01
C LEU A 70 2.62 2.11 -0.46
N ILE A 71 1.81 1.07 -0.41
CA ILE A 71 2.25 -0.27 -0.03
C ILE A 71 1.83 -1.29 -1.07
N THR A 72 2.64 -2.32 -1.29
CA THR A 72 2.34 -3.37 -2.27
C THR A 72 3.03 -4.70 -1.97
N ASP A 73 2.40 -5.80 -2.39
CA ASP A 73 3.02 -7.12 -2.50
C ASP A 73 3.86 -7.30 -3.79
N GLY A 74 3.77 -6.34 -4.72
CA GLY A 74 4.63 -6.21 -5.89
C GLY A 74 5.94 -5.48 -5.60
N ARG A 75 6.46 -4.73 -6.58
CA ARG A 75 7.67 -3.92 -6.40
C ARG A 75 7.57 -2.54 -7.02
N PHE A 76 8.21 -1.57 -6.37
CA PHE A 76 8.40 -0.23 -6.92
C PHE A 76 9.78 -0.07 -7.56
N SER A 77 9.89 0.84 -8.52
CA SER A 77 11.17 1.14 -9.18
C SER A 77 12.17 1.82 -8.24
N GLY A 78 13.48 1.65 -8.51
CA GLY A 78 14.56 2.29 -7.75
C GLY A 78 14.53 3.83 -7.76
N ALA A 79 13.77 4.44 -8.68
CA ALA A 79 13.55 5.89 -8.74
C ALA A 79 12.44 6.39 -7.79
N THR A 80 11.84 5.52 -6.99
CA THR A 80 10.72 5.83 -6.09
C THR A 80 11.06 6.92 -5.09
N ARG A 81 10.10 7.84 -4.90
CA ARG A 81 10.14 8.91 -3.91
C ARG A 81 8.88 8.84 -3.03
N GLY A 82 8.92 9.48 -1.86
CA GLY A 82 7.85 9.41 -0.87
C GLY A 82 7.94 8.20 0.04
N ILE A 83 6.83 7.88 0.71
CA ILE A 83 6.70 6.72 1.61
C ILE A 83 6.19 5.53 0.78
N ALA A 84 7.07 4.57 0.50
CA ALA A 84 6.74 3.41 -0.32
C ALA A 84 7.31 2.12 0.26
N VAL A 85 6.47 1.10 0.38
CA VAL A 85 6.84 -0.24 0.86
C VAL A 85 6.44 -1.28 -0.19
N GLY A 86 7.42 -1.95 -0.78
CA GLY A 86 7.19 -3.07 -1.70
C GLY A 86 7.52 -4.42 -1.07
N HIS A 87 7.33 -5.48 -1.84
CA HIS A 87 7.66 -6.87 -1.50
C HIS A 87 6.98 -7.37 -0.22
N ILE A 88 5.76 -6.90 0.07
CA ILE A 88 5.02 -7.43 1.21
C ILE A 88 4.72 -8.91 0.99
N SER A 89 5.01 -9.71 2.01
CA SER A 89 4.91 -11.16 1.97
C SER A 89 4.26 -11.69 3.26
N PRO A 90 3.39 -12.71 3.19
CA PRO A 90 2.92 -13.37 1.97
C PRO A 90 2.09 -12.45 1.05
N GLU A 91 2.15 -12.64 -0.27
CA GLU A 91 1.39 -11.85 -1.24
C GLU A 91 -0.13 -12.10 -1.11
N ALA A 92 -0.95 -11.16 -1.59
CA ALA A 92 -2.42 -11.27 -1.54
C ALA A 92 -2.93 -12.52 -2.28
N ALA A 93 -2.38 -12.82 -3.46
CA ALA A 93 -2.73 -14.02 -4.23
C ALA A 93 -2.41 -15.36 -3.53
N SER A 94 -1.58 -15.34 -2.47
CA SER A 94 -1.29 -16.51 -1.63
C SER A 94 -2.06 -16.49 -0.30
N GLY A 95 -3.07 -15.63 -0.16
CA GLY A 95 -3.86 -15.49 1.07
C GLY A 95 -3.13 -14.76 2.19
N GLY A 96 -2.16 -13.90 1.85
CA GLY A 96 -1.44 -13.08 2.82
C GLY A 96 -2.29 -11.97 3.44
N PRO A 97 -1.88 -11.40 4.59
CA PRO A 97 -2.65 -10.38 5.30
C PRO A 97 -3.02 -9.15 4.46
N THR A 98 -2.15 -8.75 3.52
CA THR A 98 -2.44 -7.64 2.59
C THR A 98 -3.71 -7.83 1.78
N GLY A 99 -4.07 -9.09 1.44
CA GLY A 99 -5.33 -9.41 0.75
C GLY A 99 -6.57 -9.18 1.61
N LEU A 100 -6.43 -9.10 2.94
CA LEU A 100 -7.54 -8.97 3.90
C LEU A 100 -7.80 -7.51 4.33
N ILE A 101 -6.94 -6.58 3.93
CA ILE A 101 -7.09 -5.15 4.21
C ILE A 101 -8.29 -4.62 3.42
N ARG A 102 -9.11 -3.78 4.06
CA ARG A 102 -10.29 -3.13 3.50
C ARG A 102 -10.13 -1.62 3.55
N ASP A 103 -10.85 -0.92 2.67
CA ASP A 103 -10.90 0.53 2.68
C ASP A 103 -11.26 1.07 4.07
N GLY A 104 -10.52 2.09 4.51
CA GLY A 104 -10.71 2.73 5.79
C GLY A 104 -10.03 2.04 6.98
N ASP A 105 -9.44 0.85 6.83
CA ASP A 105 -8.56 0.28 7.86
C ASP A 105 -7.39 1.23 8.13
N GLU A 106 -6.99 1.38 9.39
CA GLU A 106 -5.81 2.20 9.72
C GLU A 106 -4.54 1.38 9.55
N ILE A 107 -3.58 1.92 8.81
CA ILE A 107 -2.26 1.33 8.60
C ILE A 107 -1.22 2.22 9.28
N ILE A 108 -0.31 1.58 9.99
CA ILE A 108 0.77 2.22 10.73
C ILE A 108 2.10 1.77 10.13
N ILE A 109 2.86 2.71 9.58
CA ILE A 109 4.20 2.50 9.05
C ILE A 109 5.19 3.13 10.02
N ASP A 110 5.88 2.31 10.81
CA ASP A 110 6.87 2.78 11.77
C ASP A 110 8.29 2.53 11.23
N LEU A 111 8.95 3.60 10.77
CA LEU A 111 10.32 3.51 10.24
C LEU A 111 11.37 3.36 11.35
N THR A 112 11.03 3.72 12.59
CA THR A 112 11.91 3.61 13.75
C THR A 112 12.00 2.16 14.20
N ASN A 113 10.83 1.52 14.36
CA ASN A 113 10.71 0.12 14.77
C ASN A 113 10.74 -0.85 13.60
N ARG A 114 10.68 -0.35 12.36
CA ARG A 114 10.65 -1.12 11.11
C ARG A 114 9.45 -2.06 11.04
N THR A 115 8.28 -1.56 11.42
CA THR A 115 7.02 -2.32 11.39
C THR A 115 6.04 -1.72 10.39
N LEU A 116 5.18 -2.60 9.86
CA LEU A 116 4.03 -2.27 9.05
C LEU A 116 2.85 -3.03 9.65
N ASP A 117 1.97 -2.30 10.31
CA ASP A 117 0.85 -2.85 11.06
C ASP A 117 -0.47 -2.35 10.47
N VAL A 118 -1.52 -3.16 10.60
CA VAL A 118 -2.90 -2.75 10.34
C VAL A 118 -3.67 -2.83 11.65
N ASP A 119 -4.36 -1.75 12.03
CA ASP A 119 -5.11 -1.66 13.28
C ASP A 119 -6.46 -2.37 13.16
N VAL A 120 -6.39 -3.67 12.93
CA VAL A 120 -7.53 -4.58 12.84
C VAL A 120 -7.26 -5.75 13.77
N SER A 121 -8.23 -6.06 14.62
CA SER A 121 -8.10 -7.16 15.58
C SER A 121 -7.85 -8.49 14.88
N ALA A 122 -7.13 -9.40 15.55
CA ALA A 122 -6.89 -10.74 15.02
C ALA A 122 -8.20 -11.51 14.77
N GLU A 123 -9.25 -11.28 15.56
CA GLU A 123 -10.57 -11.89 15.38
C GLU A 123 -11.21 -11.44 14.06
N GLU A 124 -11.20 -10.14 13.78
CA GLU A 124 -11.71 -9.59 12.53
C GLU A 124 -10.86 -10.04 11.32
N MET A 125 -9.53 -10.04 11.43
CA MET A 125 -8.65 -10.57 10.37
C MET A 125 -8.95 -12.04 10.06
N ASN A 126 -9.19 -12.86 11.09
CA ASN A 126 -9.55 -14.27 10.91
C ASN A 126 -10.94 -14.41 10.26
N LYS A 127 -11.91 -13.60 10.66
CA LYS A 127 -13.24 -13.58 10.04
C LYS A 127 -13.15 -13.25 8.56
N ARG A 128 -12.42 -12.18 8.21
CA ARG A 128 -12.20 -11.78 6.80
C ARG A 128 -11.57 -12.91 5.99
N LYS A 129 -10.60 -13.63 6.57
CA LYS A 129 -9.95 -14.78 5.91
C LYS A 129 -10.91 -15.92 5.56
N THR A 130 -12.02 -16.07 6.28
CA THR A 130 -13.05 -17.08 5.98
C THR A 130 -14.09 -16.63 4.96
N GLU A 131 -14.13 -15.33 4.62
CA GLU A 131 -15.05 -14.76 3.63
C GLU A 131 -14.47 -14.76 2.20
N VAL A 132 -13.18 -15.10 2.04
CA VAL A 132 -12.43 -15.12 0.76
C VAL A 132 -12.34 -16.52 0.18
#